data_AF-A0A8J3CJQ1-F1
#
_entry.id   AF-A0A8J3CJQ1-F1
#
_cell.length_a   1.000
_cell.length_b   1.000
_cell.length_c   1.000
_cell.angle_alpha   90.00
_cell.angle_beta   90.00
_cell.angle_gamma   90.00
#
_symmetry.space_group_name_H-M   'P 1'
#
loop_
_entity.id
_entity.type
_entity.pdbx_description
1 polymer ?
#
loop_
_entity_poly.entity_id
_entity_poly.type
_entity_poly.pdbx_seq_one_letter_code
_entity_poly.pdbx_strand_id
1 'polypeptide(L)'
;MAARMTAALRAAYVERAAVNPTVPPLDVPWGLGEIAAYLDVAVESVRTYRRRARANREAGTPKPGDLPEPDGWTGRGRGPWWWPATIIRWDAYDRPGQGTGGGRPAHRT
;
A
#
# COMPACT_ATOMS: atom_id res chain seq x y z
N MET A 1 2.46 3.10 -18.10
CA MET A 1 2.36 4.57 -17.97
C MET A 1 2.32 4.88 -16.48
N ALA A 2 3.44 5.25 -15.86
CA ALA A 2 3.49 5.50 -14.41
C ALA A 2 2.54 6.65 -14.06
N ALA A 3 1.66 6.46 -13.07
CA ALA A 3 0.69 7.47 -12.67
C ALA A 3 1.42 8.74 -12.18
N ARG A 4 1.22 9.87 -12.87
CA ARG A 4 1.75 11.17 -12.44
C ARG A 4 1.11 11.56 -11.11
N MET A 5 1.92 11.87 -10.10
CA MET A 5 1.45 12.32 -8.79
C MET A 5 0.64 13.61 -8.94
N THR A 6 -0.62 13.60 -8.51
CA THR A 6 -1.48 14.79 -8.51
C THR A 6 -1.29 15.59 -7.22
N ALA A 7 -1.72 16.86 -7.23
CA ALA A 7 -1.68 17.70 -6.02
C ALA A 7 -2.47 17.08 -4.85
N ALA A 8 -3.60 16.44 -5.13
CA ALA A 8 -4.41 15.75 -4.13
C ALA A 8 -3.68 14.55 -3.51
N LEU A 9 -3.01 13.72 -4.32
CA LEU A 9 -2.22 12.59 -3.80
C LEU A 9 -1.03 13.08 -2.95
N ARG A 10 -0.41 14.20 -3.35
CA ARG A 10 0.65 14.83 -2.56
C ARG A 10 0.13 15.35 -1.22
N ALA A 11 -1.07 15.92 -1.17
CA ALA A 11 -1.67 16.37 0.09
C ALA A 11 -1.94 15.21 1.06
N ALA A 12 -2.54 14.12 0.57
CA ALA A 12 -2.77 12.92 1.38
C ALA A 12 -1.47 12.33 1.95
N TYR A 13 -0.40 12.35 1.16
CA TYR A 13 0.93 11.97 1.65
C TYR A 13 1.43 12.90 2.77
N VAL A 14 1.32 14.22 2.59
CA VAL A 14 1.82 15.21 3.56
C VAL A 14 1.08 15.10 4.90
N GLU A 15 -0.24 14.93 4.88
CA GLU A 15 -1.03 14.74 6.10
C GLU A 15 -0.55 13.54 6.91
N ARG A 16 -0.30 12.43 6.23
CA ARG A 16 0.18 11.20 6.86
C ARG A 16 1.65 11.29 7.30
N ALA A 17 2.51 11.91 6.50
CA ALA A 17 3.91 12.13 6.85
C ALA A 17 4.09 13.10 8.03
N ALA A 18 3.15 14.03 8.23
CA ALA A 18 3.15 14.92 9.38
C ALA A 18 2.89 14.19 10.71
N VAL A 19 2.14 13.08 10.68
CA VAL A 19 1.86 12.26 11.87
C VAL A 19 2.80 11.07 12.03
N ASN A 20 3.43 10.60 10.95
CA ASN A 20 4.38 9.49 10.97
C ASN A 20 5.68 9.85 10.19
N PRO A 21 6.79 10.17 10.87
CA PRO A 21 8.04 10.54 10.20
C PRO A 21 8.76 9.34 9.56
N THR A 22 8.28 8.11 9.76
CA THR A 22 8.82 6.90 9.11
C THR A 22 8.27 6.67 7.71
N VAL A 23 7.39 7.56 7.25
CA VAL A 23 6.84 7.51 5.90
C VAL A 23 7.99 7.67 4.88
N PRO A 24 8.12 6.72 3.93
CA PRO A 24 9.19 6.71 2.94
C PRO A 24 9.04 7.85 1.92
N PRO A 25 10.15 8.31 1.31
CA PRO A 25 10.12 9.43 0.38
C PRO A 25 9.38 9.09 -0.93
N LEU A 26 8.83 10.12 -1.59
CA LEU A 26 7.97 9.99 -2.78
C LEU A 26 8.73 9.79 -4.11
N ASP A 27 10.03 10.04 -4.12
CA ASP A 27 10.88 10.04 -5.32
C ASP A 27 11.50 8.68 -5.63
N VAL A 28 11.29 7.68 -4.76
CA VAL A 28 11.80 6.32 -4.92
C VAL A 28 10.67 5.31 -5.05
N PRO A 29 10.87 4.20 -5.80
CA PRO A 29 9.97 3.06 -5.77
C PRO A 29 9.84 2.48 -4.36
N TRP A 30 8.62 2.11 -3.97
CA TRP A 30 8.32 1.49 -2.70
C TRP A 30 8.27 -0.03 -2.83
N GLY A 31 8.97 -0.72 -1.92
CA GLY A 31 8.79 -2.14 -1.68
C GLY A 31 7.74 -2.38 -0.59
N LEU A 32 7.66 -3.63 -0.12
CA LEU A 32 6.69 -4.02 0.90
C LEU A 32 6.92 -3.31 2.25
N GLY A 33 8.16 -2.97 2.57
CA GLY A 33 8.52 -2.28 3.82
C GLY A 33 8.06 -0.83 3.81
N GLU A 34 8.32 -0.12 2.72
CA GLU A 34 7.89 1.25 2.49
C GLU A 34 6.37 1.36 2.50
N ILE A 35 5.66 0.43 1.84
CA ILE A 35 4.20 0.38 1.88
C ILE A 35 3.69 0.14 3.30
N ALA A 36 4.34 -0.72 4.08
CA ALA A 36 3.94 -1.01 5.45
C ALA A 36 4.09 0.22 6.35
N ALA A 37 5.22 0.93 6.24
CA ALA A 37 5.47 2.18 6.96
C ALA A 37 4.45 3.26 6.57
N TYR A 38 4.14 3.40 5.28
CA TYR A 38 3.10 4.31 4.82
C TYR A 38 1.73 3.96 5.40
N LEU A 39 1.29 2.70 5.30
CA LEU A 39 -0.04 2.29 5.77
C LEU A 39 -0.17 2.19 7.30
N ASP A 40 0.93 2.32 8.03
CA ASP A 40 1.05 2.06 9.47
C ASP A 40 0.56 0.64 9.84
N VAL A 41 1.08 -0.36 9.13
CA VAL A 41 0.78 -1.78 9.35
C VAL A 41 2.05 -2.61 9.38
N ALA A 42 1.97 -3.86 9.85
CA ALA A 42 3.09 -4.79 9.75
C ALA A 42 3.40 -5.17 8.28
N VAL A 43 4.67 -5.38 7.95
CA VAL A 43 5.11 -5.84 6.61
C VAL A 43 4.39 -7.13 6.18
N GLU A 44 4.11 -8.02 7.13
CA GLU A 44 3.35 -9.26 6.88
C GLU A 44 1.89 -9.02 6.47
N SER A 45 1.28 -7.93 6.93
CA SER A 45 -0.05 -7.51 6.47
C SER A 45 0.00 -7.15 4.98
N VAL A 46 1.02 -6.40 4.54
CA VAL A 46 1.20 -6.05 3.12
C VAL A 46 1.47 -7.29 2.27
N ARG A 47 2.29 -8.23 2.77
CA ARG A 47 2.49 -9.55 2.13
C ARG A 47 1.18 -10.31 1.97
N THR A 48 0.32 -10.28 2.99
CA THR A 48 -1.01 -10.89 2.97
C THR A 48 -1.92 -10.21 1.94
N TYR A 49 -1.96 -8.88 1.89
CA TYR A 49 -2.74 -8.14 0.89
C TYR A 49 -2.32 -8.52 -0.53
N ARG A 50 -1.01 -8.54 -0.79
CA ARG A 50 -0.46 -8.98 -2.08
C ARG A 50 -0.83 -10.42 -2.41
N ARG A 51 -0.67 -11.36 -1.46
CA ARG A 51 -0.98 -12.78 -1.69
C ARG A 51 -2.46 -12.97 -2.05
N ARG A 52 -3.36 -12.28 -1.34
CA ARG A 52 -4.81 -12.31 -1.62
C ARG A 52 -5.13 -11.74 -2.99
N ALA A 53 -4.60 -10.54 -3.29
CA ALA A 53 -4.81 -9.88 -4.57
C ALA A 53 -4.29 -10.75 -5.74
N ARG A 54 -3.13 -11.38 -5.59
CA ARG A 54 -2.59 -12.32 -6.57
C ARG A 54 -3.50 -13.53 -6.77
N ALA A 55 -3.91 -14.19 -5.68
CA ALA A 55 -4.78 -15.35 -5.75
C ALA A 55 -6.14 -15.03 -6.40
N ASN A 56 -6.72 -13.87 -6.09
CA ASN A 56 -7.96 -13.38 -6.71
C ASN A 56 -7.76 -13.16 -8.23
N ARG A 57 -6.66 -12.53 -8.64
CA ARG A 57 -6.32 -12.35 -10.07
C ARG A 57 -6.10 -13.68 -10.80
N GLU A 58 -5.36 -14.61 -10.19
CA GLU A 58 -5.11 -15.95 -10.75
C GLU A 58 -6.41 -16.76 -10.89
N ALA A 59 -7.37 -16.57 -9.99
CA ALA A 59 -8.69 -17.16 -10.07
C ALA A 59 -9.65 -16.39 -11.01
N GLY A 60 -9.20 -15.34 -11.69
CA GLY A 60 -10.04 -14.50 -12.55
C GLY A 60 -11.12 -13.70 -11.82
N THR A 61 -10.98 -13.51 -10.50
CA THR A 61 -11.96 -12.86 -9.61
C THR A 61 -11.35 -11.70 -8.81
N PRO A 62 -10.72 -10.70 -9.45
CA PRO A 62 -10.15 -9.54 -8.74
C PRO A 62 -11.22 -8.82 -7.92
N LYS A 63 -10.89 -8.43 -6.70
CA LYS A 63 -11.83 -7.79 -5.77
C LYS A 63 -11.57 -6.28 -5.65
N PRO A 64 -12.63 -5.47 -5.48
CA PRO A 64 -12.47 -4.09 -5.02
C PRO A 64 -11.64 -4.07 -3.74
N GLY A 65 -10.59 -3.25 -3.70
CA GLY A 65 -9.68 -3.19 -2.57
C GLY A 65 -8.45 -4.07 -2.62
N ASP A 66 -8.33 -4.95 -3.60
CA ASP A 66 -7.11 -5.71 -3.79
C ASP A 66 -5.92 -4.77 -4.00
N LEU A 67 -4.79 -5.06 -3.34
CA LEU A 67 -3.55 -4.32 -3.54
C LEU A 67 -3.20 -4.34 -5.03
N PRO A 68 -2.90 -3.19 -5.67
CA PRO A 68 -2.67 -3.09 -7.10
C PRO A 68 -1.50 -3.97 -7.57
N GLU A 69 -1.47 -4.26 -8.87
CA GLU A 69 -0.30 -4.95 -9.44
C GLU A 69 0.98 -4.14 -9.20
N PRO A 70 2.12 -4.81 -8.98
CA PRO A 70 3.41 -4.13 -8.93
C PRO A 70 3.67 -3.36 -10.22
N ASP A 71 4.17 -2.12 -10.10
CA ASP A 71 4.64 -1.33 -11.23
C ASP A 71 5.89 -1.95 -11.87
N GLY A 72 6.61 -2.79 -11.12
CA GLY A 72 7.61 -3.67 -11.66
C GLY A 72 8.21 -4.62 -10.64
N TRP A 73 9.25 -5.31 -11.06
CA TRP A 73 10.01 -6.24 -10.24
C TRP A 73 11.47 -5.83 -10.28
N THR A 74 12.09 -5.80 -9.10
CA THR A 74 13.53 -5.55 -9.02
C THR A 74 14.27 -6.80 -9.48
N GLY A 75 15.16 -6.64 -10.47
CA GLY A 75 16.06 -7.73 -10.87
C GLY A 75 16.94 -8.14 -9.68
N ARG A 76 17.20 -9.45 -9.53
CA ARG A 76 17.91 -10.08 -8.40
C ARG A 76 17.11 -10.20 -7.09
N GLY A 77 15.86 -10.62 -7.17
CA GLY A 77 15.15 -11.19 -6.01
C GLY A 77 14.77 -10.22 -4.88
N ARG A 78 14.89 -8.91 -5.08
CA ARG A 78 14.52 -7.89 -4.06
C ARG A 78 13.01 -7.63 -3.98
N GLY A 79 12.21 -8.34 -4.78
CA GLY A 79 10.75 -8.36 -4.71
C GLY A 79 10.06 -7.34 -5.62
N PRO A 80 8.71 -7.30 -5.57
CA PRO A 80 7.91 -6.35 -6.32
C PRO A 80 8.12 -4.92 -5.79
N TRP A 81 7.93 -3.94 -6.66
CA TRP A 81 7.92 -2.53 -6.29
C TRP A 81 6.72 -1.80 -6.92
N TRP A 82 6.34 -0.71 -6.29
CA TRP A 82 5.28 0.20 -6.73
C TRP A 82 5.79 1.63 -6.74
N TRP A 83 5.24 2.46 -7.62
CA TRP A 83 5.38 3.90 -7.48
C TRP A 83 4.54 4.36 -6.27
N PRO A 84 5.03 5.34 -5.50
CA PRO A 84 4.29 5.89 -4.37
C PRO A 84 2.87 6.33 -4.76
N ALA A 85 2.72 6.98 -5.93
CA ALA A 85 1.43 7.41 -6.45
C ALA A 85 0.43 6.26 -6.62
N THR A 86 0.88 5.06 -7.00
CA THR A 86 0.05 3.86 -7.17
C THR A 86 -0.56 3.45 -5.82
N ILE A 87 0.27 3.42 -4.77
CA ILE A 87 -0.15 3.01 -3.43
C ILE A 87 -0.99 4.09 -2.74
N ILE A 88 -0.60 5.35 -2.85
CA ILE A 88 -1.35 6.46 -2.25
C ILE A 88 -2.74 6.56 -2.88
N ARG A 89 -2.84 6.40 -4.21
CA ARG A 89 -4.14 6.37 -4.90
C ARG A 89 -4.99 5.21 -4.40
N TRP A 90 -4.42 4.01 -4.32
CA TRP A 90 -5.13 2.84 -3.83
C TRP A 90 -5.61 3.03 -2.37
N ASP A 91 -4.76 3.53 -1.47
CA ASP A 91 -5.13 3.77 -0.06
C ASP A 91 -6.24 4.84 0.05
N ALA A 92 -6.16 5.90 -0.76
CA ALA A 92 -7.12 7.01 -0.71
C ALA A 92 -8.51 6.65 -1.28
N TYR A 93 -8.58 5.80 -2.31
CA TYR A 93 -9.83 5.61 -3.07
C TYR A 93 -10.33 4.17 -3.12
N ASP A 94 -9.43 3.20 -3.12
CA ASP A 94 -9.78 1.82 -3.48
C ASP A 94 -9.75 0.87 -2.27
N ARG A 95 -8.96 1.18 -1.22
CA ARG A 95 -8.79 0.33 -0.04
C ARG A 95 -10.08 0.33 0.81
N PRO A 96 -10.77 -0.82 0.97
CA PRO A 96 -12.01 -0.90 1.71
C PRO A 96 -11.76 -0.69 3.20
N GLY A 97 -12.46 0.29 3.80
CA GLY A 97 -12.59 0.44 5.26
C GLY A 97 -11.60 1.37 5.96
N GLN A 98 -11.25 2.54 5.41
CA GLN A 98 -10.63 3.62 6.20
C GLN A 98 -11.71 4.59 6.72
N GLY A 99 -12.60 4.09 7.59
CA GLY A 99 -13.69 4.87 8.20
C GLY A 99 -14.20 4.35 9.55
N THR A 100 -13.57 3.36 10.17
CA THR A 100 -13.94 2.92 11.53
C THR A 100 -12.71 2.29 12.18
N GLY A 101 -12.33 2.78 13.35
CA GLY A 101 -11.19 2.29 14.11
C GLY A 101 -11.25 0.78 14.30
N GLY A 102 -10.45 0.06 13.52
CA GLY A 102 -10.15 -1.35 13.76
C GLY A 102 -9.07 -1.44 14.83
N GLY A 103 -9.41 -1.03 16.05
CA GLY A 103 -8.58 -1.31 17.22
C GLY A 103 -8.17 -2.77 17.19
N ARG A 104 -6.87 -3.01 17.34
CA ARG A 104 -6.30 -4.31 17.64
C ARG A 104 -7.23 -5.00 18.66
N PRO A 105 -7.84 -6.17 18.38
CA PRO A 105 -8.56 -6.87 19.43
C PRO A 105 -7.57 -7.09 20.58
N ALA A 106 -7.86 -6.50 21.73
CA ALA A 106 -7.08 -6.72 22.93
C ALA A 106 -7.13 -8.22 23.21
N HIS A 107 -5.97 -8.88 23.13
CA HIS A 107 -5.84 -10.24 23.63
C HIS A 107 -6.18 -10.18 25.12
N ARG A 108 -7.34 -10.71 25.52
CA ARG A 108 -7.59 -11.07 26.91
C ARG A 108 -6.83 -12.38 27.16
N THR A 109 -5.77 -12.29 27.94
CA THR A 109 -5.16 -13.40 28.69
C THR A 109 -4.86 -12.88 30.07
#